data_AF-A0A2T0MF40-F1
#
_entry.id   AF-A0A2T0MF40-F1
#
_cell.length_a   1.000
_cell.length_b   1.000
_cell.length_c   1.000
_cell.angle_alpha   90.00
_cell.angle_beta   90.00
_cell.angle_gamma   90.00
#
_symmetry.space_group_name_H-M   'P 1'
#
loop_
_entity.id
_entity.type
_entity.pdbx_description
1 polymer ?
#
loop_
_entity_poly.entity_id
_entity_poly.type
_entity_poly.pdbx_seq_one_letter_code
_entity_poly.pdbx_strand_id
1 'polypeptide(L)'
;MKTEELKKQKSIDLEPFYQALEDDSEFLEEAFEILLEMVSTDPKSAKNMAVLIKKDFHGLYKEIVALSEKGESKGNMPSCCGGH
;
A
#
# COMPACT_ATOMS: atom_id res chain seq x y z
N MET A 1 -5.66 26.37 -28.29
CA MET A 1 -4.50 26.47 -27.37
C MET A 1 -4.87 25.98 -25.97
N LYS A 2 -5.26 24.71 -25.79
CA LYS A 2 -5.47 24.09 -24.47
C LYS A 2 -4.60 22.82 -24.27
N THR A 3 -3.82 22.46 -25.28
CA THR A 3 -3.07 21.19 -25.36
C THR A 3 -1.61 21.33 -24.95
N GLU A 4 -1.12 22.56 -24.75
CA GLU A 4 0.27 22.86 -24.40
C GLU A 4 0.49 22.99 -22.88
N GLU A 5 -0.54 23.39 -22.13
CA GLU A 5 -0.49 23.44 -20.66
C GLU A 5 -0.46 22.03 -20.03
N LEU A 6 -1.09 21.04 -20.68
CA LEU A 6 -1.02 19.63 -20.25
C LEU A 6 0.34 18.97 -20.55
N LYS A 7 1.04 19.42 -21.61
CA LYS A 7 2.38 18.92 -21.97
C LYS A 7 3.49 19.46 -21.07
N LYS A 8 3.21 20.51 -20.28
CA LYS A 8 4.12 21.11 -19.29
C LYS A 8 3.86 20.64 -17.86
N GLN A 9 3.02 19.64 -17.65
CA GLN A 9 3.24 18.77 -16.49
C GLN A 9 4.53 18.00 -16.82
N LYS A 10 5.66 18.55 -16.35
CA LYS A 10 7.00 17.95 -16.46
C LYS A 10 6.85 16.43 -16.37
N SER A 11 7.25 15.70 -17.40
CA SER A 11 7.46 14.26 -17.26
C SER A 11 8.35 14.11 -16.03
N ILE A 12 7.80 13.50 -14.97
CA ILE A 12 8.58 13.24 -13.77
C ILE A 12 9.71 12.33 -14.25
N ASP A 13 10.94 12.79 -14.11
CA ASP A 13 12.10 11.98 -14.44
C ASP A 13 12.26 10.93 -13.34
N LEU A 14 11.93 9.70 -13.68
CA LEU A 14 12.00 8.54 -12.79
C LEU A 14 13.32 7.79 -12.94
N GLU A 15 14.18 8.17 -13.89
CA GLU A 15 15.47 7.49 -14.12
C GLU A 15 16.34 7.44 -12.86
N PRO A 16 16.49 8.51 -12.06
CA PRO A 16 17.27 8.44 -10.83
C PRO A 16 16.70 7.47 -9.80
N PHE A 17 15.37 7.31 -9.77
CA PHE A 17 14.70 6.36 -8.90
C PHE A 17 14.99 4.93 -9.35
N TYR A 18 14.88 4.65 -10.66
CA TYR A 18 15.17 3.31 -11.19
C TYR A 18 16.64 2.93 -11.03
N GLN A 19 17.57 3.86 -11.26
CA GLN A 19 18.99 3.62 -11.05
C GLN A 19 19.30 3.22 -9.61
N ALA A 20 18.71 3.92 -8.62
CA ALA A 20 18.90 3.59 -7.21
C ALA A 20 18.41 2.18 -6.86
N LEU A 21 17.35 1.70 -7.52
CA LEU A 21 16.83 0.34 -7.34
C LEU A 21 17.66 -0.75 -8.02
N GLU A 22 18.26 -0.44 -9.17
CA GLU A 22 19.16 -1.37 -9.87
C GLU A 22 20.49 -1.54 -9.13
N ASP A 23 20.98 -0.46 -8.52
CA ASP A 23 22.25 -0.45 -7.79
C ASP A 23 22.15 -1.19 -6.44
N ASP A 24 20.98 -1.16 -5.78
CA ASP A 24 20.75 -1.80 -4.49
C ASP A 24 19.28 -2.22 -4.29
N SER A 25 19.03 -3.53 -4.22
CA SER A 25 17.69 -4.07 -3.97
C SER A 25 17.18 -3.82 -2.55
N GLU A 26 18.08 -3.66 -1.56
CA GLU A 26 17.70 -3.37 -0.16
C GLU A 26 17.11 -1.95 -0.05
N PHE A 27 17.51 -1.04 -0.94
CA PHE A 27 16.97 0.32 -1.01
C PHE A 27 15.46 0.34 -1.30
N LEU A 28 14.95 -0.63 -2.05
CA LEU A 28 13.52 -0.74 -2.33
C LEU A 28 12.72 -1.04 -1.06
N GLU A 29 13.24 -1.95 -0.23
CA GLU A 29 12.60 -2.38 1.01
C GLU A 29 12.54 -1.20 1.98
N GLU A 30 13.67 -0.52 2.19
CA GLU A 30 13.74 0.68 3.03
C GLU A 30 12.81 1.80 2.53
N ALA A 31 12.78 2.05 1.21
CA ALA A 31 11.89 3.05 0.62
C ALA A 31 10.40 2.73 0.88
N PHE A 32 10.02 1.45 0.84
CA PHE A 32 8.65 1.04 1.15
C PHE A 32 8.32 1.09 2.64
N GLU A 33 9.28 0.82 3.53
CA GLU A 33 9.11 1.01 4.97
C GLU A 33 8.84 2.48 5.31
N ILE A 34 9.63 3.40 4.74
CA ILE A 34 9.44 4.84 4.91
C ILE A 34 8.06 5.28 4.39
N LEU A 35 7.67 4.81 3.20
CA LEU A 35 6.34 5.09 2.65
C LEU A 35 5.22 4.62 3.58
N LEU A 36 5.37 3.41 4.15
CA LEU A 36 4.40 2.85 5.09
C LEU A 36 4.29 3.69 6.36
N GLU A 37 5.41 4.15 6.92
CA GLU A 37 5.42 5.04 8.08
C GLU A 37 4.69 6.36 7.77
N MET A 38 5.02 7.01 6.66
CA MET A 38 4.38 8.27 6.25
C MET A 38 2.86 8.11 6.07
N VAL A 39 2.43 6.98 5.52
CA VAL A 39 1.01 6.73 5.23
C VAL A 39 0.24 6.29 6.47
N SER A 40 0.87 5.53 7.37
CA SER A 40 0.24 5.07 8.62
C SER A 40 0.09 6.17 9.66
N THR A 41 0.93 7.21 9.62
CA THR A 41 0.88 8.34 10.57
C THR A 41 -0.19 9.39 10.22
N ASP A 42 -0.66 9.46 8.97
CA ASP A 42 -1.75 10.34 8.54
C ASP A 42 -2.98 9.52 8.04
N PRO A 43 -4.12 9.54 8.78
CA PRO A 43 -5.33 8.84 8.38
C PRO A 43 -5.87 9.21 6.99
N LYS A 44 -5.64 10.44 6.52
CA LYS A 44 -6.07 10.87 5.18
C LYS A 44 -5.22 10.19 4.10
N SER A 45 -3.90 10.17 4.29
CA SER A 45 -2.96 9.45 3.43
C SER A 45 -3.24 7.95 3.42
N ALA A 46 -3.50 7.34 4.59
CA ALA A 46 -3.91 5.93 4.71
C ALA A 46 -5.14 5.63 3.85
N LYS A 47 -6.18 6.46 3.95
CA LYS A 47 -7.40 6.31 3.16
C LYS A 47 -7.14 6.44 1.66
N ASN A 48 -6.32 7.39 1.24
CA ASN A 48 -5.98 7.58 -0.17
C ASN A 48 -5.21 6.38 -0.74
N MET A 49 -4.25 5.85 0.02
CA MET A 49 -3.52 4.64 -0.37
C MET A 49 -4.46 3.43 -0.50
N ALA A 50 -5.38 3.24 0.45
CA ALA A 50 -6.36 2.16 0.37
C ALA A 50 -7.24 2.24 -0.90
N VAL A 51 -7.63 3.46 -1.30
CA VAL A 51 -8.37 3.69 -2.56
C VAL A 51 -7.52 3.33 -3.78
N LEU A 52 -6.25 3.77 -3.83
CA LEU A 52 -5.33 3.44 -4.91
C LEU A 52 -5.10 1.93 -5.01
N ILE A 53 -4.83 1.25 -3.89
CA ILE A 53 -4.64 -0.20 -3.85
C ILE A 53 -5.87 -0.92 -4.39
N LYS A 54 -7.07 -0.55 -3.93
CA LYS A 54 -8.32 -1.17 -4.40
C LYS A 54 -8.55 -0.97 -5.89
N LYS A 55 -8.18 0.20 -6.43
CA LYS A 55 -8.45 0.59 -7.82
C LYS A 55 -7.43 0.05 -8.80
N ASP A 56 -6.15 0.14 -8.47
CA ASP A 56 -5.06 -0.07 -9.44
C ASP A 56 -4.20 -1.31 -9.10
N PHE A 57 -4.25 -1.81 -7.86
CA PHE A 57 -3.46 -2.96 -7.37
C PHE A 57 -4.33 -4.11 -6.84
N HIS A 58 -5.24 -4.60 -7.68
CA HIS A 58 -6.23 -5.60 -7.27
C HIS A 58 -5.65 -6.89 -6.65
N GLY A 59 -4.46 -7.32 -7.07
CA GLY A 59 -3.78 -8.48 -6.48
C GLY A 59 -3.43 -8.24 -5.01
N LEU A 60 -2.77 -7.12 -4.72
CA LEU A 60 -2.45 -6.71 -3.36
C LEU A 60 -3.71 -6.54 -2.50
N TYR A 61 -4.77 -5.94 -3.05
CA TYR A 61 -6.04 -5.80 -2.34
C TYR A 61 -6.61 -7.17 -1.90
N LYS A 62 -6.59 -8.18 -2.78
CA LYS A 62 -7.07 -9.53 -2.45
C LYS A 62 -6.25 -10.18 -1.33
N GLU A 63 -4.93 -10.06 -1.39
CA GLU A 63 -4.04 -10.61 -0.35
C GLU A 63 -4.31 -9.95 1.01
N ILE A 64 -4.48 -8.62 1.05
CA ILE A 64 -4.82 -7.90 2.28
C ILE A 64 -6.14 -8.39 2.89
N VAL A 65 -7.19 -8.52 2.07
CA VAL A 65 -8.50 -9.03 2.53
C VAL A 65 -8.37 -10.46 3.07
N ALA A 66 -7.69 -11.35 2.33
CA ALA A 66 -7.48 -12.73 2.75
C ALA A 66 -6.68 -12.83 4.07
N LEU A 67 -5.70 -11.95 4.29
CA LEU A 67 -4.96 -11.88 5.55
C LEU A 67 -5.82 -11.40 6.71
N SER A 68 -6.72 -10.44 6.49
CA SER A 68 -7.66 -9.96 7.52
C SER A 68 -8.61 -11.07 7.99
N GLU A 69 -9.18 -11.84 7.05
CA GLU A 69 -10.09 -12.95 7.34
C GLU A 69 -9.39 -14.13 8.06
N LYS A 70 -8.11 -14.37 7.74
CA LYS A 70 -7.26 -15.34 8.46
C LYS A 70 -6.95 -14.90 9.89
N GLY A 71 -6.90 -13.59 10.16
CA GLY A 71 -6.75 -13.06 11.52
C GLY A 71 -8.02 -13.23 12.37
N GLU A 72 -9.19 -13.00 11.77
CA GLU A 72 -10.48 -13.12 12.45
C GLU A 72 -10.86 -14.57 12.80
N SER A 73 -10.47 -15.54 11.96
CA SER A 73 -10.72 -16.97 12.21
C SER A 73 -9.93 -17.57 13.38
N LYS A 74 -8.92 -16.87 13.91
CA LYS A 74 -8.25 -17.24 15.19
C LYS A 74 -8.95 -16.71 16.43
N GLY A 75 -9.95 -15.82 16.31
CA GLY A 75 -10.69 -15.22 17.42
C GLY A 75 -11.88 -16.05 17.93
N ASN A 76 -12.33 -17.06 17.17
CA ASN A 76 -13.40 -17.95 17.61
C ASN A 76 -12.84 -19.08 18.49
N MET A 77 -12.36 -18.72 19.69
CA MET A 77 -12.24 -19.70 20.77
C MET A 77 -13.68 -20.09 21.18
N PRO A 78 -14.06 -21.39 21.15
CA PRO A 78 -15.41 -21.79 21.56
C PRO A 78 -15.61 -21.35 23.02
N SER A 79 -16.73 -20.68 23.30
CA SER A 79 -17.03 -20.20 24.64
C SER A 79 -17.12 -21.41 25.60
N CYS A 80 -16.10 -21.58 26.43
CA CYS A 80 -15.95 -22.71 27.34
C CYS A 80 -16.75 -22.51 28.65
N CYS A 81 -17.96 -21.97 28.57
CA CYS A 81 -18.84 -21.74 29.72
C CYS A 81 -20.29 -22.12 29.38
N GLY A 82 -20.48 -23.40 29.07
CA GLY A 82 -21.79 -24.06 29.12
C GLY A 82 -21.72 -25.21 30.12
N GLY A 83 -21.84 -24.90 31.40
CA GLY A 83 -21.92 -25.87 32.49
C GLY A 83 -23.25 -25.72 33.21
N HIS A 84 -23.97 -26.84 33.32
CA HIS A 84 -25.27 -27.05 33.98
C HIS A 84 -25.41 -26.37 35.35
#